data_AF-A0A916MRC7-F1
#
_entry.id   AF-A0A916MRC7-F1
#
_cell.length_a   1.000
_cell.length_b   1.000
_cell.length_c   1.000
_cell.angle_alpha   90.00
_cell.angle_beta   90.00
_cell.angle_gamma   90.00
#
_symmetry.space_group_name_H-M   'P 1'
#
loop_
_entity.id
_entity.type
_entity.pdbx_description
1 polymer ?
#
loop_
_entity_poly.entity_id
_entity_poly.type
_entity_poly.pdbx_seq_one_letter_code
_entity_poly.pdbx_strand_id
1 'polypeptide(L)'
;MRRLLIPIVVVLVLSLSLTPAFAAAEKSVTITEAQANELYRVKNPIRPAVSNVSVDFQPGVVIITSTVTRRNAAAVIAITTYAPYLKNGRLYWTVTARTKDGTAVPADVLAQINASISTSWFNFIRGKLPAGKITGIVITGTDLSISYTTPR
;
A
#
# COMPACT_ATOMS: atom_id res chain seq x y z
N MET A 1 27.04 0.19 -72.86
CA MET A 1 27.95 -0.14 -71.74
C MET A 1 27.15 -0.12 -70.44
N ARG A 2 27.27 -1.20 -69.63
CA ARG A 2 26.80 -1.41 -68.22
C ARG A 2 25.26 -1.42 -67.97
N ARG A 3 24.59 -2.56 -67.70
CA ARG A 3 24.59 -3.48 -66.49
C ARG A 3 24.14 -2.73 -65.22
N LEU A 4 23.15 -3.09 -64.38
CA LEU A 4 22.40 -4.30 -63.96
C LEU A 4 20.96 -3.88 -63.51
N LEU A 5 19.82 -4.57 -63.69
CA LEU A 5 19.25 -5.82 -63.08
C LEU A 5 19.15 -5.90 -61.53
N ILE A 6 17.89 -5.81 -61.02
CA ILE A 6 17.23 -6.66 -59.96
C ILE A 6 17.57 -6.40 -58.46
N PRO A 7 16.62 -6.42 -57.48
CA PRO A 7 15.18 -6.08 -57.48
C PRO A 7 14.63 -5.41 -56.18
N ILE A 8 13.35 -5.05 -56.22
CA ILE A 8 12.36 -4.99 -55.12
C ILE A 8 12.55 -6.19 -54.16
N VAL A 9 12.52 -6.00 -52.81
CA VAL A 9 12.03 -6.95 -51.75
C VAL A 9 12.56 -6.69 -50.31
N VAL A 10 13.62 -5.92 -50.06
CA VAL A 10 14.28 -5.98 -48.72
C VAL A 10 13.81 -4.96 -47.66
N VAL A 11 13.09 -3.88 -48.00
CA VAL A 11 12.67 -2.87 -46.98
C VAL A 11 11.20 -3.01 -46.57
N LEU A 12 10.61 -4.20 -46.78
CA LEU A 12 9.29 -4.58 -46.26
C LEU A 12 9.37 -5.60 -45.11
N VAL A 13 10.58 -5.87 -44.60
CA VAL A 13 10.85 -6.73 -43.43
C VAL A 13 11.45 -5.90 -42.29
N LEU A 14 10.88 -4.71 -42.10
CA LEU A 14 10.92 -4.02 -40.81
C LEU A 14 9.50 -3.90 -40.25
N SER A 15 8.69 -4.92 -40.48
CA SER A 15 7.70 -5.35 -39.48
C SER A 15 8.49 -5.81 -38.26
N LEU A 16 9.01 -4.84 -37.49
CA LEU A 16 9.32 -5.04 -36.09
C LEU A 16 8.10 -5.74 -35.54
N SER A 17 8.30 -7.01 -35.22
CA SER A 17 7.39 -7.80 -34.45
C SER A 17 7.01 -6.96 -33.24
N LEU A 18 5.82 -6.35 -33.30
CA LEU A 18 4.99 -6.10 -32.14
C LEU A 18 4.68 -7.49 -31.59
N THR A 19 5.70 -8.12 -31.00
CA THR A 19 5.44 -9.16 -30.03
C THR A 19 4.52 -8.48 -29.04
N PRO A 20 3.31 -9.02 -28.78
CA PRO A 20 2.63 -8.65 -27.57
C PRO A 20 3.62 -9.03 -26.48
N ALA A 21 4.34 -8.02 -25.96
CA ALA A 21 5.01 -8.13 -24.69
C ALA A 21 3.93 -8.67 -23.79
N PHE A 22 4.13 -9.91 -23.36
CA PHE A 22 3.24 -10.69 -22.54
C PHE A 22 3.01 -9.91 -21.24
N ALA A 23 2.13 -8.91 -21.28
CA ALA A 23 1.81 -8.05 -20.17
C ALA A 23 1.22 -8.96 -19.11
N ALA A 24 1.87 -9.04 -17.95
CA ALA A 24 1.28 -9.70 -16.81
C ALA A 24 -0.08 -9.01 -16.57
N ALA A 25 -1.15 -9.80 -16.49
CA ALA A 25 -2.47 -9.24 -16.25
C ALA A 25 -2.44 -8.43 -14.95
N GLU A 26 -2.59 -7.12 -15.08
CA GLU A 26 -2.66 -6.22 -13.94
C GLU A 26 -4.07 -6.28 -13.37
N LYS A 27 -4.17 -6.55 -12.08
CA LYS A 27 -5.43 -6.55 -11.33
C LYS A 27 -5.37 -5.43 -10.31
N SER A 28 -6.53 -4.86 -10.00
CA SER A 28 -6.68 -3.89 -8.93
C SER A 28 -7.74 -4.33 -7.93
N VAL A 29 -7.53 -3.96 -6.67
CA VAL A 29 -8.52 -4.08 -5.60
C VAL A 29 -8.67 -2.71 -4.98
N THR A 30 -9.91 -2.26 -4.86
CA THR A 30 -10.25 -1.02 -4.17
C THR A 30 -10.97 -1.33 -2.87
N ILE A 31 -10.55 -0.65 -1.81
CA ILE A 31 -11.15 -0.70 -0.48
C ILE A 31 -11.65 0.71 -0.18
N THR A 32 -12.93 0.85 0.13
CA THR A 32 -13.48 2.15 0.57
C THR A 32 -13.23 2.37 2.06
N GLU A 33 -13.22 3.62 2.50
CA GLU A 33 -13.10 3.96 3.92
C GLU A 33 -14.19 3.30 4.77
N ALA A 34 -15.43 3.27 4.26
CA ALA A 34 -16.53 2.59 4.93
C ALA A 34 -16.23 1.10 5.12
N GLN A 35 -15.73 0.43 4.08
CA GLN A 35 -15.31 -0.98 4.18
C GLN A 35 -14.16 -1.17 5.16
N ALA A 36 -13.20 -0.24 5.20
CA ALA A 36 -12.08 -0.28 6.14
C ALA A 36 -12.56 -0.19 7.60
N ASN A 37 -13.52 0.68 7.90
CA ASN A 37 -14.11 0.82 9.24
C ASN A 37 -15.00 -0.38 9.63
N GLU A 38 -15.52 -1.12 8.66
CA GLU A 38 -16.29 -2.35 8.87
C GLU A 38 -15.41 -3.59 9.16
N LEU A 39 -14.09 -3.48 8.99
CA LEU A 39 -13.18 -4.60 9.23
C LEU A 39 -13.23 -5.07 10.68
N TYR A 40 -13.22 -6.40 10.88
CA TYR A 40 -13.24 -7.02 12.20
C TYR A 40 -12.13 -6.49 13.12
N ARG A 41 -10.94 -6.18 12.60
CA ARG A 41 -9.81 -5.65 13.40
C ARG A 41 -10.01 -4.22 13.88
N VAL A 42 -10.84 -3.44 13.19
CA VAL A 42 -11.22 -2.07 13.59
C VAL A 42 -12.32 -2.15 14.65
N LYS A 43 -13.36 -2.96 14.39
CA LYS A 43 -14.48 -3.16 15.33
C LYS A 43 -14.12 -3.95 16.59
N ASN A 44 -13.16 -4.87 16.50
CA ASN A 44 -12.68 -5.68 17.62
C ASN A 44 -11.14 -5.67 17.69
N PRO A 45 -10.56 -4.62 18.32
CA PRO A 45 -9.12 -4.52 18.49
C PRO A 45 -8.55 -5.70 19.29
N ILE A 46 -7.38 -6.20 18.87
CA ILE A 46 -6.71 -7.35 19.54
C ILE A 46 -6.40 -7.04 21.00
N ARG A 47 -6.05 -5.78 21.29
CA ARG A 47 -5.69 -5.35 22.62
C ARG A 47 -6.92 -4.75 23.29
N PRO A 48 -7.36 -5.26 24.45
CA PRO A 48 -8.52 -4.71 25.16
C PRO A 48 -8.29 -3.28 25.66
N ALA A 49 -7.02 -2.88 25.77
CA ALA A 49 -6.61 -1.52 26.06
C ALA A 49 -6.84 -0.53 24.89
N VAL A 50 -7.29 -0.99 23.72
CA VAL A 50 -7.52 -0.17 22.53
C VAL A 50 -9.00 -0.26 22.17
N SER A 51 -9.64 0.89 21.98
CA SER A 51 -11.05 1.01 21.59
C SER A 51 -11.25 2.18 20.63
N ASN A 52 -12.47 2.35 20.12
CA ASN A 52 -12.87 3.47 19.24
C ASN A 52 -11.89 3.67 18.07
N VAL A 53 -11.50 2.57 17.43
CA VAL A 53 -10.62 2.63 16.27
C VAL A 53 -11.43 3.13 15.07
N SER A 54 -10.93 4.14 14.38
CA SER A 54 -11.46 4.58 13.10
C SER A 54 -10.34 4.78 12.10
N VAL A 55 -10.69 4.59 10.82
CA VAL A 55 -9.81 4.75 9.67
C VAL A 55 -10.37 5.88 8.81
N ASP A 56 -9.51 6.82 8.45
CA ASP A 56 -9.81 7.96 7.59
C ASP A 56 -8.79 7.96 6.43
N PHE A 57 -9.28 8.04 5.20
CA PHE A 57 -8.46 8.11 4.00
C PHE A 57 -8.31 9.56 3.56
N GLN A 58 -7.06 10.01 3.47
CA GLN A 58 -6.70 11.31 2.92
C GLN A 58 -5.79 11.11 1.71
N PRO A 59 -5.72 12.07 0.77
CA PRO A 59 -4.85 11.93 -0.39
C PRO A 59 -3.42 11.53 -0.02
N GLY A 60 -3.01 10.33 -0.43
CA GLY A 60 -1.68 9.77 -0.18
C GLY A 60 -1.41 9.23 1.24
N VAL A 61 -2.34 9.31 2.19
CA VAL A 61 -2.12 8.83 3.57
C VAL A 61 -3.36 8.18 4.18
N VAL A 62 -3.15 7.29 5.14
CA VAL A 62 -4.21 6.72 5.99
C VAL A 62 -4.03 7.26 7.40
N ILE A 63 -5.10 7.82 7.97
CA ILE A 63 -5.13 8.30 9.35
C ILE A 63 -5.91 7.28 10.18
N ILE A 64 -5.28 6.75 11.22
CA ILE A 64 -5.93 5.85 12.18
C ILE A 64 -6.07 6.58 13.51
N THR A 65 -7.29 6.75 13.95
CA THR A 65 -7.61 7.27 15.29
C THR A 65 -7.98 6.11 16.20
N SER A 66 -7.53 6.15 17.45
CA SER A 66 -7.86 5.14 18.45
C SER A 66 -7.82 5.72 19.85
N THR A 67 -8.62 5.16 20.76
CA THR A 67 -8.52 5.41 22.19
C THR A 67 -7.67 4.31 22.83
N VAL A 68 -6.67 4.70 23.63
CA VAL A 68 -5.81 3.78 24.36
C VAL A 68 -5.98 4.00 25.87
N THR A 69 -6.42 2.97 26.58
CA THR A 69 -6.64 2.98 28.03
C THR A 69 -5.70 1.98 28.68
N ARG A 70 -4.74 2.46 29.48
CA ARG A 70 -3.84 1.61 30.27
C ARG A 70 -4.38 1.46 31.69
N ARG A 71 -3.98 0.38 32.37
CA ARG A 71 -4.29 0.18 33.79
C ARG A 71 -3.82 1.40 34.59
N ASN A 72 -4.71 1.96 35.41
CA ASN A 72 -4.47 3.13 36.27
C ASN A 72 -4.04 4.41 35.52
N ALA A 73 -4.39 4.53 34.24
CA ALA A 73 -4.13 5.74 33.46
C ALA A 73 -5.41 6.26 32.81
N ALA A 74 -5.46 7.58 32.59
CA ALA A 74 -6.50 8.18 31.78
C ALA A 74 -6.47 7.62 30.35
N ALA A 75 -7.65 7.55 29.73
CA ALA A 75 -7.77 7.21 28.32
C ALA A 75 -7.10 8.31 27.47
N VAL A 76 -6.35 7.88 26.46
CA VAL A 76 -5.57 8.75 25.58
C VAL A 76 -6.06 8.58 24.15
N ILE A 77 -6.25 9.68 23.44
CA ILE A 77 -6.55 9.64 22.00
C ILE A 77 -5.21 9.61 21.25
N ALA A 78 -5.02 8.58 20.45
CA ALA A 78 -3.87 8.42 19.58
C ALA A 78 -4.31 8.52 18.12
N ILE A 79 -3.76 9.50 17.40
CA ILE A 79 -3.92 9.66 15.95
C ILE A 79 -2.60 9.29 15.32
N THR A 80 -2.61 8.38 14.34
CA THR A 80 -1.40 7.93 13.64
C THR A 80 -1.61 8.04 12.14
N THR A 81 -0.74 8.77 11.46
CA THR A 81 -0.76 8.96 10.00
C THR A 81 0.25 8.03 9.35
N TYR A 82 -0.21 7.27 8.36
CA TYR A 82 0.57 6.30 7.60
C TYR A 82 0.66 6.71 6.14
N ALA A 83 1.87 6.76 5.59
CA ALA A 83 2.10 6.90 4.16
C ALA A 83 2.55 5.55 3.57
N PRO A 84 1.94 5.07 2.48
CA PRO A 84 2.41 3.88 1.82
C PRO A 84 3.64 4.16 0.96
N TYR A 85 4.46 3.14 0.74
CA TYR A 85 5.48 3.16 -0.30
C TYR A 85 5.72 1.74 -0.85
N LEU A 86 6.18 1.66 -2.08
CA LEU A 86 6.49 0.40 -2.74
C LEU A 86 8.00 0.16 -2.76
N LYS A 87 8.43 -1.05 -2.42
CA LYS A 87 9.81 -1.49 -2.57
C LYS A 87 9.85 -2.94 -3.02
N ASN A 88 10.51 -3.22 -4.13
CA ASN A 88 10.66 -4.56 -4.70
C ASN A 88 9.31 -5.30 -4.92
N GLY A 89 8.28 -4.59 -5.37
CA GLY A 89 6.95 -5.16 -5.60
C GLY A 89 6.17 -5.49 -4.33
N ARG A 90 6.54 -4.89 -3.19
CA ARG A 90 5.86 -5.05 -1.91
C ARG A 90 5.43 -3.70 -1.37
N LEU A 91 4.25 -3.68 -0.73
CA LEU A 91 3.69 -2.52 -0.08
C LEU A 91 4.18 -2.42 1.36
N TYR A 92 4.76 -1.28 1.69
CA TYR A 92 5.20 -0.89 3.01
C TYR A 92 4.44 0.36 3.47
N TRP A 93 4.42 0.57 4.78
CA TRP A 93 3.82 1.73 5.40
C TRP A 93 4.83 2.38 6.35
N THR A 94 4.89 3.70 6.31
CA THR A 94 5.68 4.52 7.23
C THR A 94 4.74 5.38 8.03
N VAL A 95 4.88 5.39 9.34
CA VAL A 95 4.25 6.40 10.20
C VAL A 95 4.96 7.72 9.98
N THR A 96 4.25 8.69 9.43
CA THR A 96 4.76 10.04 9.14
C THR A 96 4.48 11.00 10.29
N ALA A 97 3.38 10.77 11.02
CA ALA A 97 3.02 11.56 12.19
C ALA A 97 2.28 10.69 13.21
N ARG A 98 2.42 11.05 14.48
CA ARG A 98 1.60 10.51 15.56
C ARG A 98 1.37 11.55 16.64
N THR A 99 0.15 11.62 17.13
CA THR A 99 -0.21 12.46 18.28
C THR A 99 -0.69 11.63 19.46
N LYS A 100 -0.55 12.22 20.64
CA LYS A 100 -1.06 11.76 21.93
C LYS A 100 -1.85 12.93 22.52
N ASP A 101 -3.17 12.82 22.58
CA ASP A 101 -4.06 13.89 23.04
C ASP A 101 -3.79 15.23 22.32
N GLY A 102 -3.64 15.17 21.00
CA GLY A 102 -3.33 16.33 20.15
C GLY A 102 -1.86 16.77 20.16
N THR A 103 -1.04 16.28 21.09
CA THR A 103 0.40 16.61 21.14
C THR A 103 1.21 15.65 20.28
N ALA A 104 2.05 16.17 19.39
CA ALA A 104 2.93 15.35 18.57
C ALA A 104 3.90 14.53 19.43
N VAL A 105 4.11 13.26 19.08
CA VAL A 105 5.12 12.44 19.76
C VAL A 105 6.54 12.85 19.32
N PRO A 106 7.54 12.70 20.19
CA PRO A 106 8.94 12.92 19.85
C PRO A 106 9.42 12.07 18.65
N ALA A 107 10.40 12.57 17.91
CA ALA A 107 10.90 11.93 16.69
C ALA A 107 11.55 10.56 16.93
N ASP A 108 12.22 10.38 18.07
CA ASP A 108 12.79 9.10 18.51
C ASP A 108 11.70 8.05 18.77
N VAL A 109 10.58 8.45 19.37
CA VAL A 109 9.42 7.59 19.57
C VAL A 109 8.80 7.20 18.22
N LEU A 110 8.71 8.13 17.28
CA LEU A 110 8.22 7.86 15.93
C LEU A 110 9.13 6.89 15.17
N ALA A 111 10.45 7.00 15.35
CA ALA A 111 11.42 6.05 14.80
C ALA A 111 11.25 4.63 15.38
N GLN A 112 11.05 4.51 16.71
CA GLN A 112 10.78 3.22 17.36
C GLN A 112 9.48 2.57 16.86
N ILE A 113 8.44 3.37 16.62
CA ILE A 113 7.17 2.92 16.07
C ILE A 113 7.38 2.37 14.66
N ASN A 114 8.10 3.09 13.79
CA ASN A 114 8.41 2.64 12.44
C ASN A 114 9.23 1.34 12.39
N ALA A 115 10.18 1.17 13.31
CA ALA A 115 10.93 -0.07 13.46
C ALA A 115 10.01 -1.26 13.82
N SER A 116 9.01 -1.02 14.68
CA SER A 116 8.07 -2.05 15.13
C SER A 116 7.03 -2.45 14.08
N ILE A 117 6.53 -1.48 13.30
CA ILE A 117 5.51 -1.69 12.25
C ILE A 117 6.06 -2.54 11.11
N SER A 118 7.29 -2.26 10.68
CA SER A 118 7.96 -2.99 9.60
C SER A 118 7.99 -4.50 9.87
N THR A 119 8.18 -4.89 11.13
CA THR A 119 8.22 -6.30 11.56
C THR A 119 6.83 -6.96 11.54
N SER A 120 5.79 -6.24 11.99
CA SER A 120 4.43 -6.77 12.06
C SER A 120 3.80 -6.95 10.67
N TRP A 121 4.12 -6.05 9.73
CA TRP A 121 3.57 -6.09 8.38
C TRP A 121 4.20 -7.17 7.50
N PHE A 122 5.52 -7.40 7.63
CA PHE A 122 6.20 -8.51 6.97
C PHE A 122 5.53 -9.87 7.28
N ASN A 123 5.12 -10.06 8.54
CA ASN A 123 4.45 -11.27 8.98
C ASN A 123 3.02 -11.40 8.43
N PHE A 124 2.26 -10.28 8.35
CA PHE A 124 0.90 -10.29 7.81
C PHE A 124 0.86 -10.59 6.30
N ILE A 125 1.67 -9.90 5.50
CA ILE A 125 1.70 -10.08 4.04
C ILE A 125 2.04 -11.51 3.66
N ARG A 126 3.02 -12.13 4.34
CA ARG A 126 3.42 -13.51 4.09
C ARG A 126 2.26 -14.51 4.25
N GLY A 127 1.26 -14.19 5.08
CA GLY A 127 0.12 -15.07 5.34
C GLY A 127 -1.15 -14.74 4.56
N LYS A 128 -1.23 -13.62 3.83
CA LYS A 128 -2.52 -13.13 3.28
C LYS A 128 -2.51 -12.70 1.82
N LEU A 129 -1.36 -12.35 1.24
CA LEU A 129 -1.32 -11.99 -0.16
C LEU A 129 -1.03 -13.23 -1.02
N PRO A 130 -1.81 -13.48 -2.09
CA PRO A 130 -1.42 -14.45 -3.09
C PRO A 130 -0.05 -14.07 -3.65
N ALA A 131 0.69 -15.04 -4.19
CA ALA A 131 1.93 -14.74 -4.89
C ALA A 131 1.66 -13.67 -5.97
N GLY A 132 2.64 -12.81 -6.25
CA GLY A 132 2.49 -11.63 -7.12
C GLY A 132 3.36 -10.45 -6.69
N LYS A 133 3.34 -9.37 -7.48
CA LYS A 133 4.04 -8.11 -7.18
C LYS A 133 3.03 -6.97 -7.18
N ILE A 134 3.05 -6.14 -6.15
CA ILE A 134 2.29 -4.89 -6.10
C ILE A 134 2.98 -3.88 -7.02
N THR A 135 2.21 -3.32 -7.95
CA THR A 135 2.67 -2.36 -8.98
C THR A 135 2.27 -0.93 -8.67
N GLY A 136 1.18 -0.74 -7.92
CA GLY A 136 0.65 0.58 -7.62
C GLY A 136 -0.15 0.63 -6.33
N ILE A 137 -0.13 1.80 -5.71
CA ILE A 137 -1.04 2.16 -4.62
C ILE A 137 -1.49 3.60 -4.82
N VAL A 138 -2.79 3.82 -4.73
CA VAL A 138 -3.42 5.14 -4.78
C VAL A 138 -4.35 5.26 -3.59
N ILE A 139 -4.22 6.34 -2.83
CA ILE A 139 -5.14 6.70 -1.75
C ILE A 139 -5.77 8.03 -2.12
N THR A 140 -7.09 8.02 -2.25
CA THR A 140 -7.91 9.22 -2.43
C THR A 140 -8.52 9.63 -1.08
N GLY A 141 -9.38 10.64 -1.06
CA GLY A 141 -10.10 11.02 0.16
C GLY A 141 -11.12 9.98 0.66
N THR A 142 -11.35 8.88 -0.07
CA THR A 142 -12.35 7.86 0.33
C THR A 142 -11.95 6.43 -0.03
N ASP A 143 -10.97 6.25 -0.91
CA ASP A 143 -10.63 4.94 -1.48
C ASP A 143 -9.12 4.66 -1.41
N LEU A 144 -8.81 3.40 -1.14
CA LEU A 144 -7.48 2.81 -1.26
C LEU A 144 -7.51 1.79 -2.40
N SER A 145 -6.80 2.06 -3.49
CA SER A 145 -6.63 1.15 -4.62
C SER A 145 -5.23 0.56 -4.65
N ILE A 146 -5.14 -0.76 -4.74
CA ILE A 146 -3.87 -1.50 -4.85
C ILE A 146 -3.86 -2.27 -6.17
N SER A 147 -2.86 -2.00 -7.02
CA SER A 147 -2.62 -2.71 -8.26
C SER A 147 -1.54 -3.78 -8.08
N TYR A 148 -1.72 -4.96 -8.68
CA TYR A 148 -0.76 -6.06 -8.60
C TYR A 148 -0.78 -6.94 -9.86
N THR A 149 0.35 -7.59 -10.11
CA THR A 149 0.48 -8.64 -11.13
C THR A 149 0.25 -10.01 -10.51
N THR A 150 -0.55 -10.86 -11.16
CA THR A 150 -0.62 -12.27 -10.80
C THR A 150 0.59 -13.04 -11.35
N PRO A 151 1.20 -13.94 -10.56
CA PRO A 151 2.21 -14.86 -11.03
C PRO A 151 1.54 -15.82 -12.01
N ARG A 152 2.29 -16.18 -13.05
CA ARG A 152 1.89 -17.21 -14.00
C ARG A 152 1.98 -18.59 -13.37
#